data_AF-A0A845WP67-F1
#
_entry.id   AF-A0A845WP67-F1
#
_cell.length_a   1.000
_cell.length_b   1.000
_cell.length_c   1.000
_cell.angle_alpha   90.00
_cell.angle_beta   90.00
_cell.angle_gamma   90.00
#
_symmetry.space_group_name_H-M   'P 1'
#
loop_
_entity.id
_entity.type
_entity.pdbx_description
1 polymer ?
#
loop_
_entity_poly.entity_id
_entity_poly.type
_entity_poly.pdbx_seq_one_letter_code
_entity_poly.pdbx_strand_id
1 'polypeptide(L)'
;MIKQEFREKSMNRFQRRRAKKLKLVHQGYLLLALLWTQWKERNLIMLSLVWGNHAIPVYWELIGKKGNSSFGKQKKVIAPVLRLLRPDPVVLLGDREFQSVKLAKWLNNWGIDFALRQKKGTCLSDDDQVYMALKNLGIKPGMLRFYQDINYTKKTSVIQL
;
A
#
# COMPACT_ATOMS: atom_id res chain seq x y z
N MET A 1 -31.39 -18.55 -1.50
CA MET A 1 -31.12 -19.46 -2.63
C MET A 1 -30.70 -18.61 -3.82
N ILE A 2 -29.40 -18.50 -4.13
CA ILE A 2 -28.92 -17.83 -5.35
C ILE A 2 -27.89 -18.77 -5.99
N LYS A 3 -28.38 -19.67 -6.85
CA LYS A 3 -27.55 -20.32 -7.87
C LYS A 3 -27.58 -19.38 -9.07
N GLN A 4 -26.51 -18.62 -9.29
CA GLN A 4 -26.25 -18.06 -10.61
C GLN A 4 -25.28 -19.01 -11.30
N GLU A 5 -25.83 -19.80 -12.22
CA GLU A 5 -25.08 -20.70 -13.09
C GLU A 5 -24.02 -19.90 -13.87
N PHE A 6 -22.76 -20.31 -13.73
CA PHE A 6 -21.64 -19.83 -14.52
C PHE A 6 -21.78 -20.41 -15.93
N ARG A 7 -22.67 -19.84 -16.76
CA ARG A 7 -22.70 -20.14 -18.19
C ARG A 7 -21.50 -19.45 -18.84
N GLU A 8 -20.70 -20.22 -19.59
CA GLU A 8 -19.68 -19.72 -20.51
C GLU A 8 -20.32 -18.83 -21.59
N LYS A 9 -20.63 -17.58 -21.24
CA LYS A 9 -21.07 -16.57 -22.19
C LYS A 9 -19.85 -15.87 -22.74
N SER A 10 -19.63 -16.01 -24.05
CA SER A 10 -18.68 -15.17 -24.77
C SER A 10 -18.96 -13.70 -24.42
N MET A 11 -17.94 -13.00 -23.91
CA MET A 11 -18.08 -11.62 -23.45
C MET A 11 -18.69 -10.73 -24.55
N ASN A 12 -19.61 -9.83 -24.20
CA ASN A 12 -20.18 -8.92 -25.20
C ASN A 12 -19.13 -7.86 -25.66
N ARG A 13 -19.40 -7.14 -26.76
CA ARG A 13 -18.48 -6.14 -27.33
C ARG A 13 -18.03 -5.06 -26.34
N PHE A 14 -18.92 -4.58 -25.48
CA PHE A 14 -18.61 -3.60 -24.43
C PHE A 14 -17.71 -4.21 -23.34
N GLN A 15 -18.03 -5.42 -22.88
CA GLN A 15 -17.21 -6.16 -21.91
C GLN A 15 -15.82 -6.47 -22.48
N ARG A 16 -15.70 -6.85 -23.76
CA ARG A 16 -14.40 -7.03 -24.46
C ARG A 16 -13.58 -5.74 -24.51
N ARG A 17 -14.22 -4.60 -24.82
CA ARG A 17 -13.55 -3.29 -24.80
C ARG A 17 -13.09 -2.87 -23.40
N ARG A 18 -13.91 -3.16 -22.37
CA ARG A 18 -13.59 -2.85 -20.96
C ARG A 18 -12.49 -3.77 -20.41
N ALA A 19 -12.55 -5.08 -20.69
CA ALA A 19 -11.53 -6.05 -20.30
C ALA A 19 -10.16 -5.72 -20.91
N LYS A 20 -10.12 -5.27 -22.18
CA LYS A 20 -8.87 -4.78 -22.81
C LYS A 20 -8.26 -3.57 -22.09
N LYS A 21 -9.06 -2.75 -21.40
CA LYS A 21 -8.58 -1.63 -20.58
C LYS A 21 -8.16 -2.06 -19.17
N LEU A 22 -8.73 -3.14 -18.64
CA LEU A 22 -8.45 -3.64 -17.30
C LEU A 22 -7.20 -4.52 -17.33
N LYS A 23 -6.02 -3.90 -17.31
CA LYS A 23 -4.77 -4.63 -17.11
C LYS A 23 -4.57 -4.90 -15.62
N LEU A 24 -4.38 -6.16 -15.26
CA LEU A 24 -4.01 -6.58 -13.91
C LEU A 24 -2.59 -6.10 -13.58
N VAL A 25 -1.70 -6.21 -14.57
CA VAL A 25 -0.33 -5.75 -14.50
C VAL A 25 -0.27 -4.32 -15.05
N HIS A 26 0.04 -3.37 -14.19
CA HIS A 26 0.29 -1.98 -14.58
C HIS A 26 1.78 -1.81 -14.81
N GLN A 27 2.20 -1.44 -16.03
CA GLN A 27 3.62 -1.16 -16.33
C GLN A 27 4.62 -2.28 -15.93
N GLY A 28 4.18 -3.54 -15.91
CA GLY A 28 5.03 -4.69 -15.57
C GLY A 28 4.97 -5.14 -14.10
N TYR A 29 4.19 -4.49 -13.24
CA TYR A 29 4.03 -4.87 -11.83
C TYR A 29 2.55 -5.00 -11.41
N LEU A 30 2.32 -5.74 -10.32
CA LEU A 30 1.06 -5.82 -9.61
C LEU A 30 1.02 -4.75 -8.51
N LEU A 31 -0.12 -4.07 -8.39
CA LEU A 31 -0.30 -3.02 -7.39
C LEU A 31 -1.16 -3.54 -6.25
N LEU A 32 -0.61 -3.52 -5.04
CA LEU A 32 -1.32 -3.87 -3.81
C LEU A 32 -1.62 -2.62 -3.00
N ALA A 33 -2.81 -2.54 -2.40
CA ALA A 33 -3.22 -1.46 -1.53
C ALA A 33 -3.55 -2.00 -0.13
N LEU A 34 -2.80 -1.55 0.87
CA LEU A 34 -3.05 -1.82 2.28
C LEU A 34 -3.95 -0.74 2.86
N LEU A 35 -5.11 -1.18 3.36
CA LEU A 35 -6.19 -0.33 3.84
C LEU A 35 -6.49 -0.63 5.30
N TRP A 36 -6.79 0.43 6.05
CA TRP A 36 -7.32 0.35 7.40
C TRP A 36 -8.71 0.98 7.42
N THR A 37 -9.70 0.26 7.95
CA THR A 37 -11.05 0.80 8.12
C THR A 37 -11.62 0.39 9.46
N GLN A 38 -12.32 1.32 10.11
CA GLN A 38 -13.05 1.01 11.34
C GLN A 38 -14.45 0.51 10.97
N TRP A 39 -14.78 -0.69 11.44
CA TRP A 39 -16.11 -1.27 11.27
C TRP A 39 -16.73 -1.52 12.65
N LYS A 40 -17.68 -0.64 13.03
CA LYS A 40 -18.26 -0.59 14.38
C LYS A 40 -17.16 -0.45 15.45
N GLU A 41 -17.08 -1.41 16.37
CA GLU A 41 -16.11 -1.46 17.46
C GLU A 41 -14.81 -2.19 17.09
N ARG A 42 -14.71 -2.71 15.86
CA ARG A 42 -13.56 -3.47 15.38
C ARG A 42 -12.82 -2.69 14.31
N ASN A 43 -11.53 -2.93 14.23
CA ASN A 43 -10.73 -2.44 13.11
C ASN A 43 -10.56 -3.57 12.09
N LEU A 44 -10.57 -3.23 10.82
CA LEU A 44 -10.34 -4.14 9.71
C LEU A 44 -9.09 -3.67 8.98
N ILE A 45 -8.07 -4.53 8.92
CA ILE A 45 -6.94 -4.34 8.03
C ILE A 45 -7.15 -5.22 6.80
N MET A 46 -6.97 -4.65 5.62
CA MET A 46 -7.26 -5.31 4.36
C MET A 46 -6.12 -5.04 3.38
N LEU A 47 -5.73 -6.07 2.66
CA LEU A 47 -4.84 -5.96 1.51
C LEU A 47 -5.65 -6.27 0.26
N SER A 48 -5.60 -5.36 -0.70
CA SER A 48 -6.35 -5.46 -1.95
C SER A 48 -5.44 -5.43 -3.16
N LEU A 49 -5.73 -6.23 -4.17
CA LEU A 49 -5.12 -6.17 -5.48
C LEU A 49 -5.85 -5.13 -6.33
N VAL A 50 -5.11 -4.17 -6.87
CA VAL A 50 -5.68 -3.12 -7.73
C VAL A 50 -5.78 -3.64 -9.15
N TRP A 51 -6.98 -3.60 -9.71
CA TRP A 51 -7.27 -4.01 -11.08
C TRP A 51 -8.12 -2.95 -11.78
N GLY A 52 -7.48 -2.16 -12.65
CA GLY A 52 -8.09 -0.98 -13.26
C GLY A 52 -8.55 0.02 -12.20
N ASN A 53 -9.86 0.27 -12.12
CA ASN A 53 -10.47 1.19 -11.15
C ASN A 53 -11.04 0.48 -9.91
N HIS A 54 -10.72 -0.81 -9.73
CA HIS A 54 -11.24 -1.62 -8.64
C HIS A 54 -10.11 -2.07 -7.73
N ALA A 55 -10.36 -2.09 -6.42
CA ALA A 55 -9.49 -2.75 -5.45
C ALA A 55 -10.22 -4.02 -4.99
N ILE A 56 -9.64 -5.18 -5.29
CA ILE A 56 -10.19 -6.48 -4.93
C ILE A 56 -9.52 -6.94 -3.63
N PRO A 57 -10.26 -7.10 -2.52
CA PRO A 57 -9.69 -7.63 -1.29
C PRO A 57 -9.17 -9.05 -1.51
N VAL A 58 -7.88 -9.27 -1.24
CA VAL A 58 -7.23 -10.58 -1.35
C VAL A 58 -6.94 -11.19 0.02
N TYR A 59 -6.79 -10.35 1.04
CA TYR A 59 -6.64 -10.80 2.43
C TYR A 59 -7.17 -9.73 3.38
N TRP A 60 -7.77 -10.13 4.50
CA TRP A 60 -8.20 -9.20 5.55
C TRP A 60 -8.20 -9.85 6.92
N GLU A 61 -7.99 -9.04 7.96
CA GLU A 61 -8.00 -9.48 9.35
C GLU A 61 -8.81 -8.50 10.22
N LEU A 62 -9.71 -9.06 11.03
CA LEU A 62 -10.50 -8.31 12.02
C LEU A 62 -9.70 -8.18 13.33
N ILE A 63 -9.48 -6.94 13.74
CA ILE A 63 -8.73 -6.58 14.94
C ILE A 63 -9.72 -6.13 16.02
N GLY A 64 -9.82 -6.94 17.08
CA GLY A 64 -10.76 -6.73 18.19
C GLY A 64 -10.37 -5.65 19.22
N LYS A 65 -9.24 -4.95 19.06
CA LYS A 65 -8.82 -3.86 19.97
C LYS A 65 -8.82 -2.52 19.23
N LYS A 66 -9.33 -1.48 19.90
CA LYS A 66 -9.23 -0.08 19.49
C LYS A 66 -7.76 0.36 19.54
N GLY A 67 -7.21 0.86 18.43
CA GLY A 67 -5.83 1.35 18.36
C GLY A 67 -5.11 0.95 17.06
N ASN A 68 -3.97 1.61 16.80
CA ASN A 68 -3.22 1.47 15.56
C ASN A 68 -2.71 0.02 15.34
N SER A 69 -2.59 -0.40 14.07
CA SER A 69 -1.99 -1.69 13.74
C SER A 69 -0.56 -1.78 14.29
N SER A 70 -0.28 -2.87 15.01
CA SER A 70 1.11 -3.22 15.26
C SER A 70 1.75 -3.71 13.96
N PHE A 71 3.04 -3.45 13.79
CA PHE A 71 3.83 -3.95 12.66
C PHE A 71 3.69 -5.47 12.47
N GLY A 72 3.57 -6.24 13.56
CA GLY A 72 3.33 -7.68 13.48
C GLY A 72 2.02 -8.05 12.77
N LYS A 73 0.95 -7.28 12.95
CA LYS A 73 -0.33 -7.50 12.24
C LYS A 73 -0.24 -7.14 10.77
N GLN A 74 0.46 -6.04 10.43
CA GLN A 74 0.72 -5.66 9.05
C GLN A 74 1.45 -6.79 8.31
N LYS A 75 2.51 -7.37 8.92
CA LYS A 75 3.20 -8.53 8.34
C LYS A 75 2.30 -9.74 8.13
N LYS A 76 1.43 -10.06 9.08
CA LYS A 76 0.51 -11.20 8.97
C LYS A 76 -0.43 -11.08 7.78
N VAL A 77 -0.88 -9.86 7.46
CA VAL A 77 -1.73 -9.58 6.29
C VAL A 77 -0.93 -9.56 4.99
N ILE A 78 0.27 -8.97 5.01
CA ILE A 78 1.06 -8.75 3.78
C ILE A 78 1.81 -10.01 3.33
N ALA A 79 2.46 -10.72 4.25
CA ALA A 79 3.38 -11.82 3.91
C ALA A 79 2.72 -12.99 3.15
N PRO A 80 1.50 -13.46 3.49
CA PRO A 80 0.85 -14.53 2.73
C PRO A 80 0.59 -14.15 1.28
N VAL A 81 0.16 -12.91 1.04
CA VAL A 81 -0.16 -12.41 -0.30
C VAL A 81 1.11 -12.21 -1.11
N LEU A 82 2.16 -11.64 -0.54
CA LEU A 82 3.45 -11.50 -1.23
C LEU A 82 4.04 -12.86 -1.62
N ARG A 83 3.85 -13.90 -0.80
CA ARG A 83 4.28 -15.26 -1.14
C ARG A 83 3.48 -15.84 -2.29
N LEU A 84 2.17 -15.58 -2.33
CA LEU A 84 1.26 -16.06 -3.37
C LEU A 84 1.54 -15.41 -4.73
N LEU A 85 1.94 -14.14 -4.74
CA LEU A 85 2.14 -13.36 -5.97
C LEU A 85 3.55 -13.50 -6.56
N ARG A 86 4.45 -14.30 -5.96
CA ARG A 86 5.74 -14.58 -6.60
C ARG A 86 5.54 -15.40 -7.88
N PRO A 87 6.29 -15.14 -8.96
CA PRO A 87 7.45 -14.25 -9.05
C PRO A 87 7.13 -12.82 -9.55
N ASP A 88 5.86 -12.42 -9.64
CA ASP A 88 5.49 -11.14 -10.24
C ASP A 88 6.04 -9.95 -9.43
N PRO A 89 6.56 -8.89 -10.09
CA PRO A 89 6.94 -7.66 -9.42
C PRO A 89 5.72 -7.04 -8.73
N VAL A 90 5.88 -6.60 -7.48
CA VAL A 90 4.79 -6.04 -6.67
C VAL A 90 5.19 -4.68 -6.13
N VAL A 91 4.27 -3.72 -6.24
CA VAL A 91 4.35 -2.43 -5.54
C VAL A 91 3.27 -2.37 -4.47
N LEU A 92 3.67 -2.13 -3.22
CA LEU A 92 2.74 -1.98 -2.09
C LEU A 92 2.45 -0.51 -1.77
N LEU A 93 1.19 -0.11 -1.85
CA LEU A 93 0.68 1.18 -1.39
C LEU A 93 0.15 1.08 0.05
N GLY A 94 0.48 2.05 0.89
CA GLY A 94 -0.05 2.13 2.26
C GLY A 94 -0.34 3.56 2.72
N ASP A 95 -1.39 3.72 3.53
CA ASP A 95 -1.83 5.00 4.10
C ASP A 95 -1.10 5.39 5.42
N ARG A 96 -1.45 6.56 5.97
CA ARG A 96 -0.84 7.27 7.11
C ARG A 96 -0.79 6.53 8.44
N GLU A 97 -1.49 5.41 8.57
CA GLU A 97 -1.61 4.69 9.83
C GLU A 97 -0.49 3.67 10.05
N PHE A 98 0.26 3.32 9.01
CA PHE A 98 1.28 2.30 9.12
C PHE A 98 2.56 2.85 9.77
N GLN A 99 3.22 2.01 10.60
CA GLN A 99 4.49 2.32 11.26
C GLN A 99 5.60 2.37 10.20
N SER A 100 5.59 3.46 9.43
CA SER A 100 6.14 3.52 8.08
C SER A 100 7.60 3.10 8.02
N VAL A 101 8.41 3.47 9.00
CA VAL A 101 9.84 3.10 9.04
C VAL A 101 10.07 1.60 9.19
N LYS A 102 9.40 0.93 10.14
CA LYS A 102 9.58 -0.52 10.36
C LYS A 102 9.05 -1.33 9.18
N LEU A 103 7.92 -0.89 8.63
CA LEU A 103 7.30 -1.51 7.47
C LEU A 103 8.17 -1.35 6.22
N ALA A 104 8.60 -0.12 5.93
CA ALA A 104 9.48 0.20 4.81
C ALA A 104 10.76 -0.64 4.81
N LYS A 105 11.48 -0.70 5.96
CA LYS A 105 12.67 -1.55 6.07
C LYS A 105 12.40 -3.02 5.76
N TRP A 106 11.28 -3.54 6.27
CA TRP A 106 10.96 -4.95 6.06
C TRP A 106 10.59 -5.26 4.62
N LEU A 107 9.88 -4.35 3.94
CA LEU A 107 9.58 -4.46 2.51
C LEU A 107 10.86 -4.36 1.67
N ASN A 108 11.75 -3.43 2.01
CA ASN A 108 13.05 -3.29 1.34
C ASN A 108 13.89 -4.56 1.48
N ASN A 109 13.98 -5.12 2.69
CA ASN A 109 14.67 -6.41 2.92
C ASN A 109 14.02 -7.58 2.17
N TRP A 110 12.75 -7.47 1.80
CA TRP A 110 12.03 -8.47 1.00
C TRP A 110 12.14 -8.22 -0.51
N GLY A 111 12.80 -7.13 -0.93
CA GLY A 111 12.92 -6.73 -2.33
C GLY A 111 11.59 -6.28 -2.93
N ILE A 112 10.70 -5.70 -2.12
CA ILE A 112 9.38 -5.24 -2.55
C ILE A 112 9.39 -3.72 -2.62
N ASP A 113 8.98 -3.18 -3.76
CA ASP A 113 8.77 -1.76 -3.95
C ASP A 113 7.52 -1.29 -3.21
N PHE A 114 7.52 -0.05 -2.72
CA PHE A 114 6.39 0.48 -1.96
C PHE A 114 6.22 1.98 -2.11
N ALA A 115 5.04 2.48 -1.75
CA ALA A 115 4.76 3.89 -1.53
C ALA A 115 3.90 4.04 -0.27
N LEU A 116 4.46 4.63 0.77
CA LEU A 116 3.81 4.80 2.06
C LEU A 116 3.54 6.28 2.34
N ARG A 117 2.27 6.62 2.56
CA ARG A 117 1.87 8.00 2.85
C ARG A 117 2.34 8.42 4.24
N GLN A 118 3.10 9.50 4.31
CA GLN A 118 3.60 10.04 5.58
C GLN A 118 2.66 11.08 6.18
N LYS A 119 2.69 11.20 7.51
CA LYS A 119 1.94 12.23 8.27
C LYS A 119 2.76 13.53 8.25
N LYS A 120 2.10 14.68 8.25
CA LYS A 120 2.78 16.02 8.22
C LYS A 120 3.81 16.26 9.33
N GLY A 121 3.75 15.48 10.41
CA GLY A 121 4.69 15.55 11.53
C GLY A 121 5.92 14.66 11.38
N THR A 122 6.02 13.85 10.31
CA THR A 122 7.20 13.04 10.05
C THR A 122 8.38 13.97 9.75
N CYS A 123 9.52 13.73 10.42
CA CYS A 123 10.75 14.48 10.20
C CYS A 123 11.62 13.80 9.14
N LEU A 124 12.11 14.60 8.21
CA LEU A 124 13.09 14.26 7.19
C LEU A 124 14.47 14.77 7.61
N SER A 125 15.53 14.05 7.26
CA SER A 125 16.92 14.53 7.35
C SER A 125 17.58 14.30 6.00
N ASP A 126 18.23 15.34 5.48
CA ASP A 126 19.33 15.19 4.52
C ASP A 126 20.60 14.86 5.31
N ASP A 127 21.61 14.28 4.67
CA ASP A 127 22.59 13.35 5.27
C ASP A 127 23.43 13.83 6.47
N ASP A 128 23.34 15.08 6.95
CA ASP A 128 24.01 15.51 8.17
C ASP A 128 23.34 16.70 8.90
N GLN A 129 22.43 16.38 9.84
CA GLN A 129 22.14 17.17 11.07
C GLN A 129 20.90 18.09 11.13
N VAL A 130 20.12 18.33 10.06
CA VAL A 130 18.89 19.17 10.17
C VAL A 130 17.61 18.35 9.99
N TYR A 131 16.97 17.99 11.11
CA TYR A 131 15.65 17.36 11.11
C TYR A 131 14.56 18.40 10.86
N MET A 132 13.97 18.38 9.68
CA MET A 132 12.80 19.21 9.36
C MET A 132 11.53 18.36 9.30
N ALA A 133 10.52 18.75 10.07
CA ALA A 133 9.19 18.17 9.90
C ALA A 133 8.63 18.52 8.51
N LEU A 134 7.90 17.60 7.88
CA LEU A 134 7.25 17.83 6.57
C LEU A 134 6.45 19.15 6.52
N LYS A 135 5.81 19.53 7.63
CA LYS A 135 5.09 20.82 7.77
C LYS A 135 5.97 22.06 7.55
N ASN A 136 7.27 21.97 7.81
CA ASN A 136 8.21 23.09 7.74
C ASN A 136 8.85 23.22 6.34
N LEU A 137 8.56 22.30 5.41
CA LEU A 137 9.07 22.34 4.03
C LEU A 137 8.31 23.33 3.13
N GLY A 138 7.30 24.02 3.66
CA GLY A 138 6.49 24.98 2.90
C GLY A 138 5.61 24.36 1.82
N ILE A 139 5.33 23.05 1.89
CA ILE A 139 4.49 22.34 0.92
C ILE A 139 3.03 22.78 1.10
N LYS A 140 2.47 23.43 0.08
CA LYS A 140 1.06 23.88 0.04
C LYS A 140 0.18 22.87 -0.70
N PRO A 141 -1.14 22.80 -0.41
CA PRO A 141 -2.07 22.01 -1.23
C PRO A 141 -1.95 22.40 -2.71
N GLY A 142 -1.86 21.41 -3.60
CA GLY A 142 -1.65 21.60 -5.05
C GLY A 142 -0.18 21.64 -5.49
N MET A 143 0.77 21.61 -4.54
CA MET A 143 2.20 21.64 -4.84
C MET A 143 2.79 20.23 -4.82
N LEU A 144 3.51 19.87 -5.88
CA LEU A 144 4.25 18.61 -6.01
C LEU A 144 5.74 18.90 -5.84
N ARG A 145 6.39 18.23 -4.89
CA ARG A 145 7.84 18.22 -4.74
C ARG A 145 8.31 16.79 -4.57
N PHE A 146 9.41 16.48 -5.24
CA PHE A 146 10.04 15.19 -5.19
C PHE A 146 11.43 15.37 -4.59
N TYR A 147 11.76 14.49 -3.65
CA TYR A 147 13.01 14.53 -2.91
C TYR A 147 13.61 13.13 -2.96
N GLN A 148 14.89 13.04 -3.33
CA GLN A 148 15.66 11.81 -3.37
C GLN A 148 16.61 11.76 -2.16
N ASP A 149 17.04 10.55 -1.80
CA ASP A 149 18.10 10.30 -0.82
C ASP A 149 17.85 10.88 0.59
N ILE A 150 16.58 10.94 1.00
CA ILE A 150 16.20 11.45 2.32
C ILE A 150 16.10 10.33 3.38
N ASN A 151 16.64 10.62 4.56
CA ASN A 151 16.53 9.76 5.74
C ASN A 151 15.28 10.05 6.61
N TYR A 152 14.64 8.99 7.11
CA TYR A 152 13.45 9.07 7.96
C TYR A 152 13.77 8.83 9.44
N THR A 153 13.64 9.89 10.26
CA THR A 153 13.78 9.92 11.73
C THR A 153 15.14 9.53 12.32
N LYS A 154 15.39 10.00 13.56
CA LYS A 154 16.64 10.05 14.35
C LYS A 154 17.55 8.82 14.42
N LYS A 155 17.19 7.68 13.83
CA LYS A 155 17.94 6.44 14.00
C LYS A 155 18.06 5.52 12.80
N THR A 156 17.42 5.71 11.64
CA THR A 156 17.76 4.86 10.48
C THR A 156 17.24 5.35 9.13
N SER A 157 18.16 5.39 8.17
CA SER A 157 17.98 5.59 6.74
C SER A 157 17.09 4.53 6.08
N VAL A 158 16.17 4.97 5.21
CA VAL A 158 15.53 4.13 4.19
C VAL A 158 15.30 5.03 2.97
N ILE A 159 16.00 4.73 1.88
CA ILE A 159 15.90 5.41 0.58
C ILE A 159 14.62 4.95 -0.15
N GLN A 160 13.97 5.84 -0.89
CA GLN A 160 12.93 5.51 -1.87
C GLN A 160 13.12 6.33 -3.16
N LEU A 161 12.80 5.69 -4.29
CA LEU A 161 12.71 6.22 -5.65
C LEU A 161 11.57 7.21 -5.85
#